data_AF-A0A812JNR7-F1
#
_entry.id   AF-A0A812JNR7-F1
#
_cell.length_a   1.000
_cell.length_b   1.000
_cell.length_c   1.000
_cell.angle_alpha   90.00
_cell.angle_beta   90.00
_cell.angle_gamma   90.00
#
_symmetry.space_group_name_H-M   'P 1'
#
loop_
_entity.id
_entity.type
_entity.pdbx_description
1 polymer ?
#
loop_
_entity_poly.entity_id
_entity_poly.type
_entity_poly.pdbx_seq_one_letter_code
_entity_poly.pdbx_strand_id
1 'polypeptide(L)'
;FAILFLIELVIRILVLRCSYFCSLWNWFDVVLVLISMFDLFLLEAMMIEYEFTVNVTMMRLARTVKLARAFRIMRTLRMFEGLRVLVHSVSAFLPSLMWAMIFLGLFIVAGGILLGGLLHGFTVDMDADADLRLWTWRHYGTASR
;
A
#
# COMPACT_ATOMS: atom_id res chain seq x y z
N PHE A 1 19.61 18.47 -8.21
CA PHE A 1 18.15 18.24 -8.13
C PHE A 1 17.59 18.36 -6.72
N ALA A 2 18.09 17.60 -5.72
CA ALA A 2 17.55 17.66 -4.34
C ALA A 2 17.54 19.08 -3.73
N ILE A 3 18.62 19.85 -3.92
CA ILE A 3 18.74 21.25 -3.45
C ILE A 3 17.69 22.16 -4.11
N LEU A 4 17.43 22.02 -5.41
CA LEU A 4 16.39 22.79 -6.10
C LEU A 4 14.99 22.48 -5.55
N PHE A 5 14.71 21.20 -5.25
CA PHE A 5 13.45 20.81 -4.62
C PHE A 5 13.32 21.31 -3.19
N LEU A 6 14.44 21.38 -2.45
CA LEU A 6 14.47 21.97 -1.12
C LEU A 6 14.13 23.48 -1.19
N ILE A 7 14.72 24.21 -2.13
CA ILE A 7 14.43 25.64 -2.35
C ILE A 7 12.95 25.84 -2.73
N GLU A 8 12.43 25.03 -3.65
CA GLU A 8 11.02 25.08 -4.04
C GLU A 8 10.08 24.81 -2.85
N LEU A 9 10.42 23.83 -2.00
CA LEU A 9 9.67 23.51 -0.77
C LEU A 9 9.66 24.70 0.19
N VAL A 10 10.83 25.30 0.44
CA VAL A 10 10.97 26.47 1.33
C VAL A 10 10.15 27.64 0.80
N ILE A 11 10.20 27.94 -0.50
CA ILE A 11 9.39 28.99 -1.12
C ILE A 11 7.90 28.71 -0.93
N ARG A 12 7.43 27.48 -1.17
CA ARG A 12 6.01 27.13 -0.97
C ARG A 12 5.57 27.28 0.49
N ILE A 13 6.40 26.88 1.45
CA ILE A 13 6.11 27.02 2.88
C ILE A 13 6.04 28.51 3.26
N LEU A 14 6.94 29.34 2.73
CA LEU A 14 6.93 30.78 2.98
C LEU A 14 5.69 31.48 2.42
N VAL A 15 5.23 31.06 1.23
CA VAL A 15 4.05 31.63 0.57
C VAL A 15 2.74 31.16 1.22
N LEU A 16 2.59 29.86 1.49
CA LEU A 16 1.32 29.27 1.97
C LEU A 16 1.19 29.21 3.51
N ARG A 17 2.29 29.39 4.27
CA ARG A 17 2.33 29.40 5.73
C ARG A 17 1.52 28.25 6.37
N CYS A 18 0.49 28.57 7.16
CA CYS A 18 -0.32 27.58 7.88
C CYS A 18 -1.26 26.79 6.96
N SER A 19 -1.69 27.37 5.83
CA SER A 19 -2.54 26.68 4.85
C SER A 19 -1.82 25.51 4.18
N TYR A 20 -0.49 25.56 4.14
CA TYR A 20 0.33 24.47 3.59
C TYR A 20 0.10 23.14 4.33
N PHE A 21 -0.06 23.18 5.65
CA PHE A 21 -0.15 21.98 6.49
C PHE A 21 -1.53 21.30 6.48
N CYS A 22 -2.57 21.96 5.97
CA CYS A 22 -3.91 21.35 5.85
C CYS A 22 -4.02 20.37 4.68
N SER A 23 -3.11 20.44 3.70
CA SER A 23 -3.14 19.56 2.53
C SER A 23 -2.22 18.36 2.72
N LEU A 24 -2.80 17.15 2.68
CA LEU A 24 -2.05 15.89 2.71
C LEU A 24 -1.02 15.79 1.58
N TRP A 25 -1.31 16.42 0.44
CA TRP A 25 -0.41 16.42 -0.72
C TRP A 25 0.87 17.23 -0.49
N ASN A 26 0.77 18.30 0.29
CA ASN A 26 1.92 19.12 0.68
C ASN A 26 2.81 18.36 1.68
N TRP A 27 2.19 17.66 2.63
CA TRP A 27 2.91 16.75 3.54
C TRP A 27 3.68 15.65 2.81
N PHE A 28 3.06 15.05 1.78
CA PHE A 28 3.74 14.06 0.94
C PHE A 28 4.98 14.66 0.23
N ASP A 29 4.89 15.92 -0.21
CA ASP A 29 5.99 16.60 -0.88
C ASP A 29 7.18 16.86 0.05
N VAL A 30 6.91 17.26 1.30
CA VAL A 30 7.94 17.43 2.35
C VAL A 30 8.66 16.10 2.61
N VAL A 31 7.92 15.01 2.79
CA VAL A 31 8.50 13.68 3.03
C VAL A 31 9.38 13.24 1.85
N LEU A 32 8.96 13.49 0.62
CA LEU A 32 9.73 13.16 -0.58
C LEU A 32 11.08 13.91 -0.65
N VAL A 33 11.07 15.20 -0.30
CA VAL A 33 12.29 16.02 -0.24
C VAL A 33 13.23 15.50 0.84
N LEU A 34 12.69 15.16 2.02
CA LEU A 34 13.48 14.57 3.11
C LEU A 34 14.11 13.23 2.71
N ILE A 35 13.35 12.30 2.12
CA ILE A 35 13.87 11.02 1.62
C ILE A 35 14.98 11.26 0.58
N SER A 36 14.80 12.23 -0.31
CA SER A 36 15.81 12.57 -1.32
C SER A 36 17.09 13.15 -0.71
N MET A 37 16.99 13.89 0.40
CA MET A 37 18.14 14.41 1.14
C MET A 37 18.87 13.30 1.89
N PHE A 38 18.14 12.39 2.55
CA PHE A 38 18.73 11.21 3.19
C PHE A 38 19.44 10.31 2.19
N ASP A 39 18.83 10.07 1.03
CA ASP A 39 19.44 9.28 -0.04
C ASP A 39 20.77 9.89 -0.51
N LEU A 40 20.81 11.22 -0.70
CA LEU A 40 22.03 11.93 -1.08
C LEU A 40 23.11 11.82 0.01
N PHE A 41 22.76 12.12 1.26
CA PHE A 41 23.71 12.10 2.38
C PHE A 41 24.26 10.70 2.65
N LEU A 42 23.42 9.66 2.57
CA LEU A 42 23.85 8.27 2.75
C LEU A 42 24.71 7.77 1.59
N LEU A 43 24.38 8.11 0.34
CA LEU A 43 25.22 7.78 -0.82
C LEU A 43 26.58 8.43 -0.73
N GLU A 44 26.62 9.72 -0.37
CA GLU A 44 27.86 10.50 -0.32
C GLU A 44 28.76 10.07 0.86
N ALA A 45 28.18 9.82 2.04
CA ALA A 45 28.93 9.29 3.19
C ALA A 45 29.49 7.87 2.93
N MET A 46 28.73 7.02 2.24
CA MET A 46 29.14 5.63 1.97
C MET A 46 30.18 5.51 0.84
N MET A 47 30.16 6.42 -0.14
CA MET A 47 31.13 6.45 -1.24
C MET A 47 32.53 6.91 -0.79
N ILE A 48 32.63 7.63 0.33
CA ILE A 48 33.92 8.11 0.87
C ILE A 48 34.59 7.02 1.74
N GLU A 49 33.82 6.16 2.41
CA GLU A 49 34.37 5.19 3.37
C GLU A 49 34.65 3.78 2.81
N TYR A 50 34.07 3.38 1.67
CA TYR A 50 34.04 1.96 1.31
C TYR A 50 34.43 1.65 -0.14
N GLU A 51 35.73 1.49 -0.39
CA GLU A 51 36.25 1.04 -1.69
C GLU A 51 36.02 -0.45 -2.01
N PHE A 52 35.63 -1.34 -1.09
CA PHE A 52 35.66 -2.78 -1.44
C PHE A 52 34.71 -3.79 -0.77
N THR A 53 33.50 -3.44 -0.31
CA THR A 53 32.51 -4.51 -0.07
C THR A 53 31.14 -4.17 -0.60
N VAL A 54 30.64 -5.00 -1.52
CA VAL A 54 29.24 -5.02 -1.94
C VAL A 54 28.43 -5.58 -0.77
N ASN A 55 28.22 -4.73 0.23
CA ASN A 55 27.51 -5.06 1.45
C ASN A 55 26.00 -5.02 1.18
N VAL A 56 25.22 -5.77 1.96
CA VAL A 56 23.75 -5.90 1.84
C VAL A 56 23.04 -4.54 1.82
N THR A 57 23.67 -3.50 2.36
CA THR A 57 23.28 -2.09 2.33
C THR A 57 23.12 -1.54 0.91
N MET A 58 23.99 -1.88 -0.04
CA MET A 58 23.90 -1.44 -1.44
C MET A 58 22.64 -1.98 -2.13
N MET A 59 22.26 -3.22 -1.85
CA MET A 59 21.03 -3.82 -2.39
C MET A 59 19.77 -3.18 -1.79
N ARG A 60 19.80 -2.82 -0.50
CA ARG A 60 18.68 -2.11 0.16
C ARG A 60 18.57 -0.67 -0.34
N LEU A 61 19.69 0.02 -0.53
CA LEU A 61 19.73 1.38 -1.06
C LEU A 61 19.23 1.41 -2.51
N ALA A 62 19.68 0.50 -3.36
CA ALA A 62 19.19 0.40 -4.75
C ALA A 62 17.67 0.22 -4.83
N ARG A 63 17.05 -0.53 -3.90
CA ARG A 63 15.58 -0.64 -3.80
C ARG A 63 14.94 0.67 -3.36
N THR A 64 15.52 1.35 -2.37
CA THR A 64 15.01 2.64 -1.87
C THR A 64 15.08 3.72 -2.94
N VAL A 65 16.17 3.78 -3.71
CA VAL A 65 16.33 4.66 -4.87
C VAL A 65 15.28 4.36 -5.95
N LYS A 66 14.98 3.08 -6.23
CA LYS A 66 13.90 2.69 -7.14
C LYS A 66 12.54 3.18 -6.68
N LEU A 67 12.22 3.04 -5.38
CA LEU A 67 10.98 3.53 -4.79
C LEU A 67 10.91 5.05 -4.87
N ALA A 68 11.97 5.77 -4.49
CA ALA A 68 12.05 7.22 -4.58
C ALA A 68 11.89 7.72 -6.03
N ARG A 69 12.44 7.01 -7.03
CA ARG A 69 12.20 7.29 -8.45
C ARG A 69 10.73 7.11 -8.84
N ALA A 70 10.08 6.02 -8.41
CA ALA A 70 8.65 5.79 -8.66
C ALA A 70 7.79 6.92 -8.05
N PHE A 71 8.10 7.36 -6.83
CA PHE A 71 7.41 8.47 -6.19
C PHE A 71 7.67 9.83 -6.87
N ARG A 72 8.88 10.06 -7.40
CA ARG A 72 9.16 11.24 -8.22
C ARG A 72 8.34 11.24 -9.51
N ILE A 73 8.22 10.09 -10.17
CA ILE A 73 7.35 9.94 -11.35
C ILE A 73 5.92 10.31 -10.98
N MET A 74 5.38 9.80 -9.86
CA MET A 74 4.05 10.20 -9.37
C MET A 74 3.88 11.71 -9.12
N ARG A 75 4.94 12.45 -8.77
CA ARG A 75 4.87 13.91 -8.64
C ARG A 75 4.81 14.59 -10.01
N THR A 76 5.67 14.19 -10.95
CA THR A 76 5.65 14.73 -12.33
C THR A 76 4.33 14.45 -13.02
N LEU A 77 3.80 13.26 -12.83
CA LEU A 77 2.48 12.81 -13.26
C LEU A 77 1.36 13.77 -12.77
N ARG A 78 1.43 14.30 -11.54
CA ARG A 78 0.44 15.26 -11.02
C ARG A 78 0.50 16.67 -11.63
N MET A 79 1.59 17.03 -12.32
CA MET A 79 1.65 18.29 -13.08
C MET A 79 0.77 18.23 -14.34
N PHE A 80 0.50 17.04 -14.87
CA PHE A 80 -0.42 16.87 -15.99
C PHE A 80 -1.86 16.97 -15.53
N GLU A 81 -2.60 17.95 -16.06
CA GLU A 81 -4.00 18.19 -15.72
C GLU A 81 -4.89 16.96 -15.94
N GLY A 82 -4.70 16.25 -17.06
CA GLY A 82 -5.46 15.04 -17.37
C GLY A 82 -5.27 13.93 -16.33
N LEU A 83 -4.08 13.80 -15.74
CA LEU A 83 -3.82 12.78 -14.75
C LEU A 83 -4.30 13.18 -13.35
N ARG A 84 -4.37 14.48 -13.04
CA ARG A 84 -5.03 14.97 -11.83
C ARG A 84 -6.51 14.59 -11.82
N VAL A 85 -7.19 14.72 -12.96
CA VAL A 85 -8.58 14.29 -13.12
C VAL A 85 -8.70 12.78 -12.93
N LEU A 86 -7.79 11.99 -13.53
CA LEU A 86 -7.79 10.54 -13.35
C LEU A 86 -7.62 10.13 -11.88
N VAL A 87 -6.64 10.71 -11.18
CA VAL A 87 -6.39 10.41 -9.77
C VAL A 87 -7.58 10.81 -8.91
N HIS A 88 -8.20 11.96 -9.18
CA HIS A 88 -9.41 12.39 -8.48
C HIS A 88 -10.56 11.40 -8.69
N SER A 89 -10.80 10.97 -9.93
CA SER A 89 -11.79 9.95 -10.26
C SER A 89 -11.52 8.62 -9.55
N VAL A 90 -10.27 8.14 -9.56
CA VAL A 90 -9.89 6.91 -8.83
C VAL A 90 -10.14 7.07 -7.33
N SER A 91 -9.74 8.20 -6.74
CA SER A 91 -9.96 8.45 -5.31
C SER A 91 -11.44 8.55 -4.94
N ALA A 92 -12.31 8.96 -5.87
CA ALA A 92 -13.75 9.01 -5.65
C ALA A 92 -14.38 7.60 -5.62
N PHE A 93 -13.87 6.65 -6.42
CA PHE A 93 -14.40 5.28 -6.46
C PHE A 93 -13.76 4.34 -5.42
N LEU A 94 -12.58 4.66 -4.88
CA LEU A 94 -11.91 3.84 -3.85
C LEU A 94 -12.79 3.60 -2.60
N PRO A 95 -13.45 4.60 -2.00
CA PRO A 95 -14.35 4.37 -0.87
C PRO A 95 -15.48 3.40 -1.23
N SER A 96 -16.07 3.53 -2.42
CA SER A 96 -17.11 2.63 -2.90
C SER A 96 -16.60 1.19 -3.03
N LEU A 97 -15.38 1.01 -3.57
CA LEU A 97 -14.74 -0.29 -3.66
C LEU A 97 -14.52 -0.92 -2.27
N MET A 98 -14.08 -0.12 -1.29
CA MET A 98 -13.91 -0.60 0.09
C MET A 98 -15.22 -1.11 0.68
N TRP A 99 -16.33 -0.38 0.49
CA TRP A 99 -17.65 -0.82 0.91
C TRP A 99 -18.09 -2.09 0.19
N ALA A 100 -17.85 -2.19 -1.12
CA ALA A 100 -18.17 -3.39 -1.90
C ALA A 100 -17.38 -4.61 -1.41
N MET A 101 -16.10 -4.45 -1.06
CA MET A 101 -15.27 -5.52 -0.49
C MET A 101 -15.78 -5.98 0.88
N ILE A 102 -16.17 -5.05 1.75
CA ILE A 102 -16.75 -5.38 3.06
C ILE A 102 -18.08 -6.13 2.87
N PHE A 103 -18.92 -5.64 1.96
CA PHE A 103 -20.20 -6.25 1.65
C PHE A 103 -20.03 -7.67 1.07
N LEU A 104 -19.08 -7.85 0.15
CA LEU A 104 -18.74 -9.17 -0.38
C LEU A 104 -18.25 -10.11 0.73
N GLY A 105 -17.39 -9.63 1.63
CA GLY A 105 -16.92 -10.39 2.80
C GLY A 105 -18.08 -10.81 3.70
N LEU A 106 -19.04 -9.91 3.95
CA LEU A 106 -20.25 -10.22 4.72
C LEU A 106 -21.05 -11.36 4.08
N PHE A 107 -21.23 -11.32 2.75
CA PHE A 107 -21.94 -12.39 2.02
C PHE A 107 -21.23 -13.74 2.13
N ILE A 108 -19.90 -13.76 1.99
CA ILE A 108 -19.10 -14.98 2.12
C ILE A 108 -19.25 -15.57 3.53
N VAL A 109 -19.15 -14.73 4.57
CA VAL A 109 -19.29 -15.18 5.96
C VAL A 109 -20.72 -15.65 6.25
N ALA A 110 -21.75 -14.91 5.82
CA ALA A 110 -23.14 -15.30 6.01
C ALA A 110 -23.45 -16.65 5.32
N GLY A 111 -22.98 -16.83 4.08
CA GLY A 111 -23.10 -18.10 3.37
C GLY A 111 -22.35 -19.23 4.08
N GLY A 112 -21.15 -18.97 4.58
CA GLY A 112 -20.36 -19.93 5.37
C GLY A 112 -21.06 -20.34 6.67
N ILE A 113 -21.66 -19.41 7.40
CA ILE A 113 -22.41 -19.70 8.63
C ILE A 113 -23.67 -20.53 8.32
N LEU A 114 -24.43 -20.18 7.29
CA LEU A 114 -25.62 -20.93 6.88
C LEU A 114 -25.27 -22.36 6.48
N LEU A 115 -24.25 -22.50 5.63
CA LEU A 115 -23.81 -23.80 5.13
C LEU A 115 -23.19 -24.65 6.24
N GLY A 116 -22.42 -24.03 7.14
CA GLY A 116 -21.93 -24.67 8.37
C GLY A 116 -23.06 -25.12 9.29
N GLY A 117 -24.11 -24.32 9.46
CA GLY A 117 -25.30 -24.67 10.25
C GLY A 117 -26.07 -25.86 9.66
N LEU A 118 -26.24 -25.91 8.34
CA LEU A 118 -26.88 -27.03 7.65
C LEU A 118 -26.04 -28.32 7.74
N LEU A 119 -24.72 -28.22 7.60
CA LEU A 119 -23.79 -29.35 7.65
C LEU A 119 -23.43 -29.79 9.08
N HIS A 120 -23.73 -28.97 10.09
CA HIS A 120 -23.48 -29.29 11.50
C HIS A 120 -24.21 -30.57 11.92
N GLY A 121 -25.45 -30.76 11.45
CA GLY A 121 -26.21 -31.98 11.71
C GLY A 121 -25.53 -33.24 11.15
N PHE A 122 -24.94 -33.14 9.95
CA PHE A 122 -24.27 -34.26 9.27
C PHE A 122 -22.85 -34.53 9.77
N THR A 123 -22.20 -33.55 10.39
CA THR A 123 -20.81 -33.69 10.88
C THR A 123 -20.74 -34.17 12.32
N VAL A 124 -21.75 -33.87 13.15
CA VAL A 124 -21.82 -34.27 14.57
C VAL A 124 -22.45 -35.66 14.74
N ASP A 125 -23.32 -36.07 13.81
CA ASP A 125 -23.93 -37.40 13.85
C ASP A 125 -22.87 -38.50 13.65
N MET A 126 -22.64 -39.32 14.69
CA MET A 126 -21.60 -40.35 14.73
C MET A 126 -22.04 -41.66 14.07
N ASP A 127 -23.34 -41.81 13.79
CA ASP A 127 -23.92 -42.96 13.07
C ASP A 127 -23.96 -42.75 11.55
N ALA A 128 -23.61 -41.55 11.06
CA ALA A 128 -23.56 -41.22 9.64
C ALA A 128 -22.29 -41.73 8.96
N ASP A 129 -22.38 -42.00 7.64
CA ASP A 129 -21.30 -42.55 6.83
C ASP A 129 -20.00 -41.75 6.94
N ALA A 130 -18.93 -42.42 7.39
CA ALA A 130 -17.66 -41.77 7.76
C ALA A 130 -16.99 -41.09 6.55
N ASP A 131 -17.17 -41.66 5.36
CA ASP A 131 -16.65 -41.13 4.10
C ASP A 131 -17.35 -39.83 3.70
N LEU A 132 -18.67 -39.74 3.91
CA LEU A 132 -19.45 -38.54 3.64
C LEU A 132 -19.03 -37.38 4.56
N ARG A 133 -18.74 -37.65 5.84
CA ARG A 133 -18.26 -36.66 6.80
C ARG A 133 -16.87 -36.12 6.45
N LEU A 134 -15.95 -36.99 6.06
CA LEU A 134 -14.60 -36.63 5.59
C LEU A 134 -14.64 -35.81 4.29
N TRP A 135 -15.52 -36.18 3.36
CA TRP A 135 -15.72 -35.44 2.11
C TRP A 135 -16.27 -34.03 2.37
N THR A 136 -17.26 -33.93 3.27
CA THR A 136 -17.89 -32.67 3.67
C THR A 136 -16.89 -31.74 4.38
N TRP A 137 -16.10 -32.29 5.31
CA TRP A 137 -15.04 -31.55 6.00
C TRP A 137 -13.96 -31.02 5.03
N ARG A 138 -13.55 -31.81 4.04
CA ARG A 138 -12.54 -31.38 3.05
C ARG A 138 -13.02 -30.26 2.13
N HIS A 139 -14.30 -30.21 1.78
CA HIS A 139 -14.84 -29.23 0.83
C HIS A 139 -15.45 -28.00 1.50
N TYR A 140 -16.01 -28.15 2.71
CA TYR A 140 -16.77 -27.08 3.37
C TYR A 140 -16.25 -26.72 4.78
N GLY A 141 -15.26 -27.44 5.32
CA GLY A 141 -14.73 -27.24 6.67
C GLY A 141 -13.77 -26.05 6.83
N THR A 142 -13.25 -25.48 5.73
CA THR A 142 -12.36 -24.32 5.77
C THR A 142 -12.80 -23.26 4.77
N ALA A 143 -13.33 -22.15 5.25
CA ALA A 143 -13.75 -21.01 4.44
C ALA A 143 -12.59 -20.22 3.80
N SER A 144 -11.35 -20.54 4.16
CA SER A 144 -10.12 -19.84 3.73
C SER A 144 -9.33 -20.58 2.64
N ARG A 145 -9.95 -21.51 1.93
CA ARG A 145 -9.36 -22.17 0.75
C ARG A 145 -9.86 -21.56 -0.54
#